data_AF-A0AAU4ZAC4-F1
#
_entry.id   AF-A0AAU4ZAC4-F1
#
_cell.length_a   1.000
_cell.length_b   1.000
_cell.length_c   1.000
_cell.angle_alpha   90.00
_cell.angle_beta   90.00
_cell.angle_gamma   90.00
#
_symmetry.space_group_name_H-M   'P 1'
#
loop_
_entity.id
_entity.type
_entity.pdbx_description
1 polymer ?
#
loop_
_entity_poly.entity_id
_entity_poly.type
_entity_poly.pdbx_seq_one_letter_code
_entity_poly.pdbx_strand_id
1 'polypeptide(L)'
;MAELQQGVAMAKDPGVRVARREKLGAAVADFEPLPFDGDAAARYGSLVALAVAARRDPRPRRTDLMIASIASVRGLPLCTRNADDFKGLEGALTVVPV
;
A
#
# COMPACT_ATOMS: atom_id res chain seq x y z
N MET A 1 -3.16 -5.38 -4.08
CA MET A 1 -3.15 -6.34 -5.22
C MET A 1 -2.76 -5.72 -6.56
N ALA A 2 -3.19 -4.49 -6.88
CA ALA A 2 -2.93 -3.86 -8.18
C ALA A 2 -1.44 -3.87 -8.61
N GLU A 3 -0.52 -3.40 -7.76
CA GLU A 3 0.91 -3.31 -8.12
C GLU A 3 1.57 -4.68 -8.33
N LEU A 4 1.12 -5.72 -7.61
CA LEU A 4 1.59 -7.09 -7.82
C LEU A 4 1.14 -7.62 -9.19
N GLN A 5 -0.14 -7.44 -9.54
CA GLN A 5 -0.68 -7.82 -10.85
C GLN A 5 0.05 -7.08 -11.99
N GLN A 6 0.29 -5.78 -11.82
CA GLN A 6 1.08 -4.98 -12.76
C GLN A 6 2.49 -5.57 -12.94
N GLY A 7 3.16 -5.93 -11.84
CA GLY A 7 4.49 -6.54 -11.88
C GLY A 7 4.54 -7.89 -12.62
N VAL A 8 3.45 -8.67 -12.59
CA VAL A 8 3.31 -9.87 -13.44
C VAL A 8 3.11 -9.48 -14.89
N ALA A 9 2.18 -8.56 -15.19
CA ALA A 9 1.84 -8.16 -16.55
C ALA A 9 3.02 -7.52 -17.30
N MET A 10 3.85 -6.75 -16.60
CA MET A 10 5.02 -6.08 -17.17
C MET A 10 6.26 -6.97 -17.32
N ALA A 11 6.21 -8.23 -16.87
CA ALA A 11 7.33 -9.16 -17.01
C ALA A 11 7.58 -9.49 -18.50
N LYS A 12 8.74 -9.05 -19.01
CA LYS A 12 9.15 -9.22 -20.40
C LYS A 12 9.41 -10.68 -20.75
N ASP A 13 10.11 -11.39 -19.87
CA ASP A 13 10.42 -12.81 -20.04
C ASP A 13 9.19 -13.69 -19.73
N PRO A 14 8.78 -14.60 -20.63
CA PRO A 14 7.65 -15.49 -20.39
C PRO A 14 7.81 -16.43 -19.19
N GLY A 15 9.01 -16.95 -18.94
CA GLY A 15 9.29 -17.84 -17.81
C GLY A 15 9.15 -17.10 -16.47
N VAL A 16 9.74 -15.90 -16.38
CA VAL A 16 9.58 -15.01 -15.22
C VAL A 16 8.10 -14.64 -15.01
N ARG A 17 7.35 -14.39 -16.08
CA ARG A 17 5.92 -14.07 -15.97
C ARG A 17 5.12 -15.23 -15.39
N VAL A 18 5.37 -16.47 -15.82
CA VAL A 18 4.72 -17.67 -15.27
C VAL A 18 5.05 -17.81 -13.79
N ALA A 19 6.34 -17.79 -13.42
CA ALA A 19 6.77 -17.92 -12.03
C ALA A 19 6.18 -16.83 -11.12
N ARG A 20 6.10 -15.58 -11.59
CA ARG A 20 5.47 -14.49 -10.83
C ARG A 20 3.96 -14.67 -10.69
N ARG A 21 3.28 -15.18 -11.72
CA ARG A 21 1.84 -15.48 -11.67
C ARG A 21 1.54 -16.58 -10.67
N GLU A 22 2.33 -17.64 -10.63
CA GLU A 22 2.19 -18.72 -9.65
C GLU A 22 2.38 -18.20 -8.22
N LYS A 23 3.44 -17.42 -7.98
CA LYS A 23 3.69 -16.81 -6.67
C LYS A 23 2.56 -15.86 -6.23
N LEU A 24 2.01 -15.07 -7.16
CA LEU A 24 0.87 -14.22 -6.87
C LEU A 24 -0.40 -15.04 -6.59
N GLY A 25 -0.61 -16.13 -7.32
CA GLY A 25 -1.73 -17.05 -7.08
C GLY A 25 -1.71 -17.64 -5.66
N ALA A 26 -0.54 -18.11 -5.21
CA ALA A 26 -0.37 -18.59 -3.84
C ALA A 26 -0.70 -17.49 -2.81
N ALA A 27 -0.19 -16.28 -2.99
CA ALA A 27 -0.49 -15.16 -2.09
C ALA A 27 -1.99 -14.81 -2.06
N VAL A 28 -2.70 -14.88 -3.20
CA VAL A 28 -4.15 -14.63 -3.25
C VAL A 28 -4.95 -15.76 -2.60
N ALA A 29 -4.43 -16.99 -2.58
CA ALA A 29 -5.05 -18.08 -1.84
C ALA A 29 -4.89 -17.94 -0.32
N ASP A 30 -3.77 -17.37 0.14
CA ASP A 30 -3.44 -17.22 1.56
C ASP A 30 -3.98 -15.93 2.20
N PHE A 31 -4.18 -14.86 1.40
CA PHE A 31 -4.51 -13.52 1.91
C PHE A 31 -5.75 -12.92 1.23
N GLU A 32 -6.71 -12.46 2.05
CA GLU A 32 -7.87 -11.72 1.58
C GLU A 32 -7.52 -10.22 1.38
N PRO A 33 -7.65 -9.69 0.16
CA PRO A 33 -7.34 -8.28 -0.10
C PRO A 33 -8.46 -7.35 0.40
N LEU A 34 -8.09 -6.42 1.28
CA LEU A 34 -9.00 -5.37 1.72
C LEU A 34 -9.19 -4.31 0.62
N PRO A 35 -10.42 -3.88 0.32
CA PRO A 35 -10.69 -2.91 -0.73
C PRO A 35 -10.28 -1.49 -0.32
N PHE A 36 -9.91 -0.68 -1.32
CA PHE A 36 -9.90 0.78 -1.16
C PHE A 36 -11.33 1.30 -1.37
N ASP A 37 -12.10 1.30 -0.28
CA ASP A 37 -13.51 1.70 -0.24
C ASP A 37 -13.68 3.20 0.05
N GLY A 38 -14.93 3.63 0.25
CA GLY A 38 -15.26 5.04 0.50
C GLY A 38 -14.62 5.60 1.77
N ASP A 39 -14.55 4.81 2.84
CA ASP A 39 -13.92 5.21 4.10
C ASP A 39 -12.40 5.36 3.93
N ALA A 40 -11.76 4.41 3.23
CA ALA A 40 -10.36 4.52 2.88
C ALA A 40 -10.09 5.74 1.97
N ALA A 41 -10.98 6.05 1.03
CA ALA A 41 -10.87 7.22 0.18
C ALA A 41 -10.98 8.55 0.96
N ALA A 42 -11.88 8.63 1.94
CA ALA A 42 -11.97 9.79 2.82
C ALA A 42 -10.72 9.91 3.72
N ARG A 43 -10.23 8.79 4.26
CA ARG A 43 -9.00 8.76 5.07
C ARG A 43 -7.77 9.17 4.28
N TYR A 44 -7.71 8.83 3.00
CA TYR A 44 -6.63 9.23 2.10
C TYR A 44 -6.44 10.76 2.07
N GLY A 45 -7.52 11.53 1.97
CA GLY A 45 -7.44 12.99 2.02
C GLY A 45 -6.82 13.51 3.33
N SER A 46 -7.15 12.88 4.45
CA SER A 46 -6.57 13.20 5.76
C SER A 46 -5.08 12.87 5.83
N LEU A 47 -4.66 11.71 5.31
CA LEU A 47 -3.23 11.33 5.29
C LEU A 47 -2.42 12.23 4.36
N VAL A 48 -2.98 12.65 3.22
CA VAL A 48 -2.35 13.64 2.34
C VAL A 48 -2.15 14.97 3.06
N ALA A 49 -3.16 15.45 3.80
CA ALA A 49 -3.06 16.69 4.57
C ALA A 49 -1.96 16.60 5.64
N LEU A 50 -1.85 15.46 6.35
CA LEU A 50 -0.78 15.21 7.31
C LEU A 50 0.60 15.18 6.64
N ALA A 51 0.75 14.51 5.49
CA ALA A 51 2.01 14.47 4.75
C ALA A 51 2.45 15.88 4.32
N VAL A 52 1.52 16.71 3.84
CA VAL A 52 1.80 18.11 3.48
C VAL A 52 2.19 18.93 4.71
N ALA A 53 1.48 18.77 5.84
CA ALA A 53 1.82 19.43 7.10
C ALA A 53 3.22 19.03 7.59
N ALA A 54 3.62 17.78 7.36
CA ALA A 54 4.96 17.26 7.61
C ALA A 54 6.00 17.67 6.54
N ARG A 55 5.67 18.60 5.64
CA ARG A 55 6.52 19.10 4.53
C ARG A 55 7.01 17.99 3.59
N ARG A 56 6.20 16.96 3.39
CA ARG A 56 6.48 15.86 2.44
C ARG A 56 5.63 16.00 1.18
N ASP A 57 6.18 15.54 0.06
CA ASP A 57 5.42 15.42 -1.19
C ASP A 57 4.61 14.11 -1.18
N PRO A 58 3.27 14.17 -1.23
CA PRO A 58 2.43 12.97 -1.29
C PRO A 58 2.42 12.31 -2.67
N ARG A 59 2.80 13.01 -3.75
CA ARG A 59 2.64 12.50 -5.14
C ARG A 59 3.44 11.22 -5.41
N PRO A 60 4.72 11.09 -4.99
CA PRO A 60 5.47 9.84 -5.18
C PRO A 60 4.91 8.66 -4.38
N ARG A 61 4.09 8.92 -3.36
CA ARG A 61 3.57 7.95 -2.38
C ARG A 61 2.08 7.68 -2.57
N ARG A 62 1.50 8.01 -3.73
CA ARG A 62 0.04 7.94 -3.93
C ARG A 62 -0.51 6.55 -3.58
N THR A 63 0.09 5.50 -4.12
CA THR A 63 -0.36 4.12 -3.85
C THR A 63 -0.10 3.72 -2.40
N ASP A 64 1.04 4.09 -1.83
CA ASP A 64 1.38 3.84 -0.43
C ASP A 64 0.39 4.50 0.53
N LEU A 65 -0.03 5.73 0.23
CA LEU A 65 -1.04 6.46 1.00
C LEU A 65 -2.43 5.82 0.85
N MET A 66 -2.76 5.23 -0.30
CA MET A 66 -4.00 4.45 -0.46
C MET A 66 -3.96 3.19 0.43
N ILE A 67 -2.83 2.46 0.45
CA ILE A 67 -2.63 1.29 1.31
C ILE A 67 -2.69 1.69 2.79
N ALA A 68 -2.00 2.75 3.17
CA ALA A 68 -2.02 3.29 4.53
C ALA A 68 -3.44 3.69 4.96
N SER A 69 -4.23 4.24 4.05
CA SER A 69 -5.62 4.62 4.34
C SER A 69 -6.47 3.42 4.71
N ILE A 70 -6.32 2.30 3.99
CA ILE A 70 -7.01 1.04 4.30
C ILE A 70 -6.59 0.53 5.68
N ALA A 71 -5.29 0.43 5.95
CA ALA A 71 -4.78 -0.02 7.24
C ALA A 71 -5.31 0.86 8.38
N SER A 72 -5.28 2.17 8.16
CA SER A 72 -5.68 3.19 9.11
C SER A 72 -7.17 3.18 9.46
N VAL A 73 -8.08 3.02 8.49
CA VAL A 73 -9.53 2.89 8.79
C VAL A 73 -9.87 1.56 9.43
N ARG A 74 -9.07 0.52 9.20
CA ARG A 74 -9.26 -0.82 9.78
C ARG A 74 -8.55 -1.01 11.12
N GLY A 75 -7.79 -0.01 11.60
CA GLY A 75 -7.02 -0.11 12.83
C GLY A 75 -5.88 -1.15 12.78
N LEU A 76 -5.39 -1.45 11.58
CA LEU A 76 -4.33 -2.44 11.36
C LEU A 76 -2.95 -1.77 11.28
N PRO A 77 -1.88 -2.43 11.76
CA PRO A 77 -0.52 -1.96 11.54
C PRO A 77 -0.15 -2.07 10.05
N LEU A 78 0.57 -1.07 9.54
CA LEU A 78 1.17 -1.13 8.21
C LEU A 78 2.61 -1.64 8.31
N CYS A 79 2.83 -2.90 7.93
CA CYS A 79 4.16 -3.47 7.81
C CYS A 79 4.84 -3.00 6.52
N THR A 80 6.03 -2.40 6.60
CA THR A 80 6.71 -1.86 5.41
C THR A 80 8.22 -1.76 5.57
N ARG A 81 8.95 -1.93 4.46
CA ARG A 81 10.40 -1.67 4.39
C ARG A 81 10.72 -0.18 4.21
N ASN A 82 9.71 0.63 3.87
CA ASN A 82 9.86 2.06 3.58
C ASN A 82 9.22 2.89 4.70
N ALA A 83 9.51 2.58 5.97
CA ALA A 83 8.85 3.24 7.11
C ALA A 83 9.00 4.78 7.08
N ASP A 84 10.12 5.27 6.54
CA ASP A 84 10.40 6.69 6.37
C ASP A 84 9.41 7.45 5.46
N ASP A 85 8.67 6.76 4.60
CA ASP A 85 7.65 7.36 3.74
C ASP A 85 6.38 7.76 4.50
N PHE A 86 6.19 7.24 5.71
CA PHE A 86 5.02 7.49 6.55
C PHE A 86 5.31 8.38 7.76
N LYS A 87 6.50 8.98 7.83
CA LYS A 87 6.86 9.98 8.84
C LYS A 87 5.88 11.16 8.83
N GLY A 88 5.33 11.50 9.98
CA GLY A 88 4.30 12.54 10.15
C GLY A 88 2.86 12.04 10.10
N LEU A 89 2.65 10.73 9.94
CA LEU A 89 1.32 10.09 9.93
C LEU A 89 1.00 9.33 11.23
N GLU A 90 1.85 9.42 12.25
CA GLU A 90 1.84 8.56 13.46
C GLU A 90 0.54 8.69 14.27
N GLY A 91 -0.09 9.88 14.26
CA GLY A 91 -1.39 10.08 14.91
C GLY A 91 -2.56 9.38 14.22
N ALA A 92 -2.34 8.84 13.02
CA ALA A 92 -3.36 8.23 12.18
C ALA A 92 -3.02 6.78 11.80
N LEU A 93 -1.75 6.37 11.85
CA LEU A 93 -1.29 5.12 11.29
C LEU A 93 -0.19 4.52 12.16
N THR A 94 -0.38 3.28 12.59
CA THR A 94 0.68 2.48 13.22
C THR A 94 1.55 1.88 12.12
N VAL A 95 2.84 2.20 12.12
CA VAL A 95 3.81 1.69 11.14
C VAL A 95 4.76 0.71 11.81
N VAL A 96 4.93 -0.46 11.20
CA VAL A 96 5.84 -1.51 11.66
C VAL A 96 6.94 -1.69 10.59
N PRO A 97 8.20 -1.29 10.87
CA PRO A 97 9.30 -1.56 9.95
C PRO A 97 9.57 -3.07 9.85
N VAL A 98 9.85 -3.55 8.64
CA VAL A 98 10.25 -4.95 8.36
C VAL A 98 11.56 -5.02 7.58
#